data_AF-A0A2H0JUD0-F1
#
_entry.id   AF-A0A2H0JUD0-F1
#
_cell.length_a   1.000
_cell.length_b   1.000
_cell.length_c   1.000
_cell.angle_alpha   90.00
_cell.angle_beta   90.00
_cell.angle_gamma   90.00
#
_symmetry.space_group_name_H-M   'P 1'
#
loop_
_entity.id
_entity.type
_entity.pdbx_description
1 polymer ?
#
loop_
_entity_poly.entity_id
_entity_poly.type
_entity_poly.pdbx_seq_one_letter_code
_entity_poly.pdbx_strand_id
1 'polypeptide(L)'
;MERGRDVILDQLAYLIDELEMQRPLLAALPDERLTLTHVGSTESIRDRYLAMLETEVTGHLPEAARLAGLDDVPGFTVTIEPDATTAWVVGELIRARELLTGHMRHVDPWPDALQDYLYGVTLQDANTLQSVAEQFYEMRS
;
A
#
# COMPACT_ATOMS: atom_id res chain seq x y z
N MET A 1 -3.06 -2.17 -26.38
CA MET A 1 -3.23 -2.49 -24.96
C MET A 1 -2.06 -2.02 -24.09
N GLU A 2 -0.87 -1.74 -24.67
CA GLU A 2 0.30 -1.20 -23.95
C GLU A 2 0.00 0.07 -23.10
N ARG A 3 -0.81 1.00 -23.61
CA ARG A 3 -1.19 2.23 -22.86
C ARG A 3 -1.90 1.99 -21.52
N GLY A 4 -2.72 0.95 -21.40
CA GLY A 4 -3.49 0.68 -20.17
C GLY A 4 -2.60 0.16 -19.06
N ARG A 5 -1.73 -0.79 -19.42
CA ARG A 5 -0.66 -1.33 -18.57
C ARG A 5 0.24 -0.21 -18.01
N ASP A 6 0.76 0.65 -18.88
CA ASP A 6 1.72 1.67 -18.46
C ASP A 6 1.10 2.64 -17.45
N VAL A 7 -0.16 3.06 -17.68
CA VAL A 7 -0.90 3.92 -16.74
C VAL A 7 -1.05 3.28 -15.37
N ILE A 8 -1.40 1.99 -15.31
CA ILE A 8 -1.55 1.28 -14.03
C ILE A 8 -0.20 1.13 -13.32
N LEU A 9 0.86 0.81 -14.06
CA LEU A 9 2.20 0.72 -13.49
C LEU A 9 2.70 2.07 -12.94
N ASP A 10 2.39 3.16 -13.63
CA ASP A 10 2.68 4.52 -13.16
C ASP A 10 1.85 4.86 -11.91
N GLN A 11 0.57 4.47 -11.86
CA GLN A 11 -0.27 4.65 -10.68
C GLN A 11 0.23 3.85 -9.48
N LEU A 12 0.66 2.59 -9.68
CA LEU A 12 1.26 1.78 -8.61
C LEU A 12 2.57 2.39 -8.11
N ALA A 13 3.41 2.90 -9.00
CA ALA A 13 4.63 3.61 -8.61
C ALA A 13 4.32 4.90 -7.83
N TYR A 14 3.30 5.66 -8.23
CA TYR A 14 2.86 6.85 -7.52
C TYR A 14 2.40 6.56 -6.08
N LEU A 15 1.74 5.44 -5.82
CA LEU A 15 1.36 5.06 -4.45
C LEU A 15 2.58 4.80 -3.55
N ILE A 16 3.67 4.29 -4.12
CA ILE A 16 4.94 4.11 -3.39
C ILE A 16 5.52 5.49 -3.05
N ASP A 17 5.52 6.42 -4.01
CA ASP A 17 6.00 7.79 -3.78
C ASP A 17 5.18 8.50 -2.69
N GLU A 18 3.85 8.35 -2.68
CA GLU A 18 2.98 8.91 -1.63
C GLU A 18 3.33 8.36 -0.23
N LEU A 19 3.58 7.06 -0.12
CA LEU A 19 4.04 6.45 1.14
C LEU A 19 5.40 7.00 1.59
N GLU A 20 6.34 7.16 0.66
CA GLU A 20 7.65 7.76 0.93
C GLU A 20 7.52 9.23 1.37
N MET A 21 6.62 10.00 0.76
CA MET A 21 6.34 11.39 1.15
C MET A 21 5.73 11.53 2.55
N GLN A 22 5.10 10.48 3.08
CA GLN A 22 4.54 10.46 4.43
C GLN A 22 5.60 10.13 5.50
N ARG A 23 6.74 9.54 5.15
CA ARG A 23 7.81 9.19 6.12
C ARG A 23 8.32 10.37 6.95
N PRO A 24 8.56 11.58 6.40
CA PRO A 24 8.92 12.74 7.21
C PRO A 24 7.84 13.13 8.23
N LEU A 25 6.56 12.90 7.93
CA LEU A 25 5.46 13.17 8.85
C LEU A 25 5.43 12.16 10.00
N LEU A 26 5.67 10.88 9.69
CA LEU A 26 5.83 9.82 10.69
C LEU A 26 6.98 10.11 11.64
N ALA A 27 8.13 10.55 11.13
CA ALA A 27 9.30 10.88 11.94
C ALA A 27 9.11 12.12 12.83
N ALA A 28 8.17 13.00 12.49
CA ALA A 28 7.89 14.22 13.24
C ALA A 28 6.94 14.01 14.43
N LEU A 29 6.30 12.85 14.54
CA LEU A 29 5.33 12.52 15.59
C LEU A 29 5.81 11.31 16.41
N PRO A 30 5.62 11.31 17.74
CA PRO A 30 5.80 10.10 18.54
C PRO A 30 4.85 9.00 18.06
N ASP A 31 5.30 7.75 18.02
CA ASP A 31 4.51 6.62 17.52
C ASP A 31 3.21 6.44 18.33
N GLU A 32 3.24 6.73 19.63
CA GLU A 32 2.06 6.69 20.50
C GLU A 32 0.96 7.65 20.06
N ARG A 33 1.29 8.75 19.35
CA ARG A 33 0.27 9.63 18.78
C ARG A 33 -0.37 9.02 17.54
N LEU A 34 0.38 8.25 16.76
CA LEU A 34 -0.09 7.61 15.53
C LEU A 34 -1.03 6.43 15.82
N THR A 35 -1.00 5.90 17.05
CA THR A 35 -1.91 4.85 17.54
C THR A 35 -3.19 5.39 18.16
N LEU A 36 -3.34 6.71 18.34
CA LEU A 36 -4.56 7.30 18.87
C LEU A 36 -5.59 7.49 17.76
N THR A 37 -6.82 7.08 18.02
CA THR A 37 -7.95 7.38 17.15
C THR A 37 -8.28 8.87 17.26
N HIS A 38 -8.33 9.58 16.13
CA HIS A 38 -8.74 10.98 16.09
C HIS A 38 -10.25 11.12 16.29
N VAL A 39 -10.72 12.24 16.84
CA VAL A 39 -12.15 12.50 17.02
C VAL A 39 -12.84 12.48 15.65
N GLY A 40 -13.83 11.60 15.49
CA GLY A 40 -14.56 11.43 14.23
C GLY A 40 -14.01 10.32 13.31
N SER A 41 -12.89 9.70 13.66
CA SER A 41 -12.40 8.47 13.00
C SER A 41 -12.74 7.22 13.83
N THR A 42 -12.88 6.08 13.17
CA THR A 42 -12.96 4.76 13.81
C THR A 42 -11.60 4.08 13.92
N GLU A 43 -10.59 4.58 13.22
CA GLU A 43 -9.26 3.96 13.08
C GLU A 43 -8.17 5.00 13.33
N SER A 44 -7.06 4.56 13.93
CA SER A 44 -5.84 5.37 14.01
C SER A 44 -5.06 5.34 12.68
N ILE A 45 -4.07 6.23 12.55
CA ILE A 45 -3.16 6.21 11.38
C ILE A 45 -2.43 4.86 11.30
N ARG A 46 -1.98 4.32 12.45
CA ARG A 46 -1.33 3.01 12.50
C ARG A 46 -2.25 1.89 12.03
N ASP A 47 -3.51 1.87 12.48
CA ASP A 47 -4.47 0.83 12.10
C ASP A 47 -4.69 0.81 10.58
N ARG A 48 -4.74 1.98 9.95
CA ARG A 48 -4.91 2.09 8.50
C ARG A 48 -3.72 1.53 7.74
N TYR A 49 -2.49 1.88 8.11
CA TYR A 49 -1.31 1.29 7.45
C TYR A 49 -1.19 -0.21 7.70
N LEU A 50 -1.53 -0.68 8.90
CA LEU A 50 -1.57 -2.12 9.20
C LEU A 50 -2.60 -2.82 8.31
N ALA A 51 -3.81 -2.29 8.21
CA ALA A 51 -4.85 -2.85 7.35
C ALA A 51 -4.45 -2.85 5.87
N MET A 52 -3.78 -1.80 5.39
CA MET A 52 -3.22 -1.74 4.04
C MET A 52 -2.14 -2.81 3.84
N LEU A 53 -1.21 -2.97 4.77
CA LEU A 53 -0.16 -3.99 4.72
C LEU A 53 -0.74 -5.40 4.73
N GLU A 54 -1.69 -5.69 5.63
CA GLU A 54 -2.38 -6.98 5.69
C GLU A 54 -3.13 -7.28 4.40
N THR A 55 -3.83 -6.29 3.85
CA THR A 55 -4.53 -6.40 2.56
C THR A 55 -3.54 -6.65 1.41
N GLU A 56 -2.38 -5.98 1.43
CA GLU A 56 -1.36 -6.17 0.41
C GLU A 56 -0.81 -7.60 0.43
N VAL A 57 -0.45 -8.10 1.62
CA VAL A 57 0.16 -9.43 1.79
C VAL A 57 -0.83 -10.56 1.53
N THR A 58 -2.06 -10.43 2.03
CA THR A 58 -3.04 -11.53 2.02
C THR A 58 -4.02 -11.46 0.86
N GLY A 59 -4.13 -10.29 0.22
CA GLY A 59 -5.07 -10.02 -0.87
C GLY A 59 -4.38 -9.61 -2.17
N HIS A 60 -3.83 -8.40 -2.21
CA HIS A 60 -3.36 -7.78 -3.47
C HIS A 60 -2.24 -8.57 -4.15
N LEU A 61 -1.17 -8.88 -3.43
CA LEU A 61 -0.03 -9.62 -3.98
C LEU A 61 -0.44 -11.02 -4.48
N PRO A 62 -1.08 -11.88 -3.66
CA PRO A 62 -1.50 -13.21 -4.12
C PRO A 62 -2.47 -13.17 -5.30
N GLU A 63 -3.46 -12.28 -5.28
CA GLU A 63 -4.48 -12.22 -6.31
C GLU A 63 -3.92 -11.67 -7.63
N ALA A 64 -3.08 -10.63 -7.59
CA ALA A 64 -2.41 -10.13 -8.77
C ALA A 64 -1.55 -11.21 -9.43
N ALA A 65 -0.85 -12.02 -8.64
CA ALA A 65 -0.04 -13.12 -9.15
C ALA A 65 -0.89 -14.24 -9.77
N ARG A 66 -1.96 -14.62 -9.10
CA ARG A 66 -2.94 -15.60 -9.59
C ARG A 66 -3.52 -15.14 -10.93
N LEU A 67 -3.89 -13.87 -11.05
CA LEU A 67 -4.43 -13.28 -12.27
C LEU A 67 -3.37 -13.16 -13.38
N ALA A 68 -2.11 -12.93 -13.02
CA ALA A 68 -0.98 -12.92 -13.94
C ALA A 68 -0.54 -14.32 -14.40
N GLY A 69 -1.14 -15.40 -13.85
CA GLY A 69 -0.74 -16.78 -14.16
C GLY A 69 0.62 -17.15 -13.59
N LEU A 70 1.04 -16.51 -12.50
CA LEU A 70 2.27 -16.84 -11.78
C LEU A 70 1.95 -17.91 -10.74
N ASP A 71 2.67 -19.03 -10.78
CA ASP A 71 2.45 -20.18 -9.88
C ASP A 71 2.73 -19.85 -8.41
N ASP A 72 3.53 -18.81 -8.14
CA ASP A 72 3.78 -18.28 -6.80
C ASP A 72 4.34 -16.85 -6.89
N VAL A 73 4.02 -15.97 -5.93
CA VAL A 73 4.79 -14.73 -5.73
C VAL A 73 6.01 -15.07 -4.90
N PRO A 74 7.23 -14.80 -5.37
CA PRO A 74 8.42 -14.98 -4.55
C PRO A 74 8.34 -14.16 -3.25
N GLY A 75 8.25 -14.85 -2.12
CA GLY A 75 8.99 -14.49 -0.89
C GLY A 75 8.53 -13.28 -0.07
N PHE A 76 7.32 -12.75 -0.26
CA PHE A 76 6.80 -11.74 0.65
C PHE A 76 6.05 -12.37 1.82
N THR A 77 6.79 -12.77 2.83
CA THR A 77 6.23 -13.03 4.15
C THR A 77 6.57 -11.86 5.06
N VAL A 78 5.56 -11.32 5.72
CA VAL A 78 5.71 -10.34 6.80
C VAL A 78 5.09 -10.94 8.05
N THR A 79 5.85 -10.97 9.13
CA THR A 79 5.32 -11.23 10.46
C THR A 79 5.28 -9.88 11.17
N ILE A 80 4.08 -9.40 11.47
CA ILE A 80 3.91 -8.13 12.18
C ILE A 80 4.25 -8.38 13.64
N GLU A 81 5.39 -7.84 14.07
CA GLU A 81 5.81 -7.92 15.47
C GLU A 81 4.86 -7.08 16.34
N PRO A 82 4.48 -7.54 17.55
CA PRO A 82 3.54 -6.79 18.40
C PRO A 82 3.98 -5.37 18.74
N ASP A 83 5.29 -5.13 18.79
CA ASP A 83 5.96 -3.85 19.08
C ASP A 83 6.43 -3.11 17.82
N ALA A 84 5.99 -3.54 16.63
CA ALA A 84 6.28 -2.85 15.39
C ALA A 84 5.73 -1.41 15.41
N THR A 85 6.64 -0.46 15.19
CA THR A 85 6.34 0.97 15.03
C THR A 85 5.58 1.22 13.72
N THR A 86 4.83 2.31 13.65
CA THR A 86 4.12 2.73 12.42
C THR A 86 5.08 2.95 11.25
N ALA A 87 6.27 3.50 11.52
CA ALA A 87 7.31 3.68 10.50
C ALA A 87 7.80 2.34 9.91
N TRP A 88 7.93 1.30 10.75
CA TRP A 88 8.26 -0.04 10.27
C TRP A 88 7.14 -0.61 9.39
N VAL A 89 5.87 -0.47 9.80
CA VAL A 89 4.71 -0.95 9.02
C VAL A 89 4.69 -0.30 7.63
N VAL A 90 4.91 1.01 7.56
CA VAL A 90 5.01 1.73 6.28
C VAL A 90 6.21 1.27 5.45
N GLY A 91 7.33 0.95 6.08
CA GLY A 91 8.49 0.34 5.42
C GLY A 91 8.17 -1.00 4.77
N GLU A 92 7.48 -1.89 5.47
CA GLU A 92 7.04 -3.18 4.93
C GLU A 92 5.99 -3.02 3.84
N LEU A 93 5.06 -2.07 3.97
CA LEU A 93 4.07 -1.78 2.94
C LEU A 93 4.73 -1.29 1.65
N ILE A 94 5.73 -0.40 1.74
CA ILE A 94 6.53 0.03 0.58
C ILE A 94 7.20 -1.17 -0.08
N ARG A 95 7.88 -2.03 0.70
CA ARG A 95 8.54 -3.24 0.19
C ARG A 95 7.56 -4.18 -0.53
N ALA A 96 6.36 -4.33 0.00
CA ALA A 96 5.29 -5.12 -0.61
C ALA A 96 4.86 -4.56 -1.97
N ARG A 97 4.67 -3.23 -2.05
CA ARG A 97 4.26 -2.52 -3.26
C ARG A 97 5.33 -2.48 -4.33
N GLU A 98 6.59 -2.34 -3.95
CA GLU A 98 7.74 -2.46 -4.85
C GLU A 98 7.78 -3.85 -5.48
N LEU A 99 7.52 -4.90 -4.69
CA LEU A 99 7.45 -6.26 -5.19
C LEU A 99 6.28 -6.46 -6.16
N LEU A 100 5.08 -5.98 -5.81
CA LEU A 100 3.91 -6.02 -6.69
C LEU A 100 4.24 -5.34 -8.03
N THR A 101 4.66 -4.08 -7.97
CA THR A 101 4.94 -3.26 -9.15
C THR A 101 6.06 -3.88 -9.99
N GLY A 102 7.13 -4.35 -9.36
CA GLY A 102 8.25 -5.01 -10.01
C GLY A 102 7.85 -6.28 -10.76
N HIS A 103 7.03 -7.15 -10.14
CA HIS A 103 6.54 -8.35 -10.81
C HIS A 103 5.61 -8.01 -11.97
N MET A 104 4.65 -7.11 -11.76
CA MET A 104 3.67 -6.76 -12.78
C MET A 104 4.37 -6.17 -14.02
N ARG A 105 5.45 -5.40 -13.86
CA ARG A 105 6.27 -4.88 -14.99
C ARG A 105 6.78 -5.96 -15.94
N HIS A 106 6.86 -7.22 -15.55
CA HIS A 106 7.37 -8.32 -16.38
C HIS A 106 6.28 -9.24 -16.93
N VAL A 107 5.01 -9.01 -16.59
CA VAL A 107 3.89 -9.82 -17.08
C VAL A 107 3.65 -9.53 -18.57
N ASP A 108 3.67 -10.57 -19.39
CA ASP A 108 3.37 -10.53 -20.82
C ASP A 108 2.89 -11.92 -21.31
N PRO A 109 1.70 -12.06 -21.92
CA PRO A 109 0.71 -11.01 -22.17
C PRO A 109 0.04 -10.48 -20.90
N TRP A 110 -0.38 -9.21 -20.90
CA TRP A 110 -1.10 -8.60 -19.78
C TRP A 110 -2.58 -8.99 -19.77
N PRO A 111 -3.08 -9.74 -18.77
CA PRO A 111 -4.48 -10.16 -18.75
C PRO A 111 -5.45 -9.01 -18.44
N ASP A 112 -6.59 -8.94 -19.11
CA ASP A 112 -7.61 -7.90 -18.86
C ASP A 112 -8.11 -7.94 -17.40
N ALA A 113 -8.32 -9.14 -16.84
CA ALA A 113 -8.74 -9.30 -15.45
C ALA A 113 -7.69 -8.77 -14.45
N LEU A 114 -6.40 -8.89 -14.77
CA LEU A 114 -5.32 -8.29 -13.98
C LEU A 114 -5.37 -6.77 -14.07
N GLN A 115 -5.62 -6.23 -15.26
CA GLN A 115 -5.74 -4.79 -15.48
C GLN A 115 -6.89 -4.19 -14.64
N ASP A 116 -8.09 -4.76 -14.73
CA ASP A 116 -9.26 -4.28 -13.98
C ASP A 116 -9.04 -4.38 -12.46
N TYR A 117 -8.42 -5.48 -12.03
CA TYR A 117 -8.08 -5.69 -10.62
C TYR A 117 -7.11 -4.63 -10.09
N LEU A 118 -5.96 -4.45 -10.74
CA LEU A 118 -4.95 -3.50 -10.31
C LEU A 118 -5.44 -2.05 -10.39
N TYR A 119 -6.30 -1.73 -11.36
CA TYR A 119 -6.97 -0.42 -11.38
C TYR A 119 -7.83 -0.21 -10.13
N GLY A 120 -8.63 -1.21 -9.74
CA GLY A 120 -9.41 -1.18 -8.50
C GLY A 120 -8.55 -0.99 -7.26
N VAL A 121 -7.44 -1.72 -7.16
CA VAL A 121 -6.42 -1.58 -6.10
C VAL A 121 -5.92 -0.13 -6.02
N THR A 122 -5.46 0.43 -7.16
CA THR A 122 -4.91 1.79 -7.16
C THR A 122 -5.89 2.86 -6.70
N LEU A 123 -7.16 2.76 -7.08
CA LEU A 123 -8.20 3.69 -6.64
C LEU A 123 -8.49 3.58 -5.14
N GLN A 124 -8.59 2.36 -4.61
CA GLN A 124 -8.85 2.13 -3.20
C GLN A 124 -7.71 2.66 -2.32
N ASP A 125 -6.47 2.41 -2.73
CA ASP A 125 -5.30 2.80 -1.95
C ASP A 125 -5.04 4.29 -2.01
N ALA A 126 -5.25 4.93 -3.17
CA ALA A 126 -5.15 6.39 -3.28
C ALA A 126 -6.12 7.10 -2.32
N ASN A 127 -7.36 6.62 -2.22
CA ASN A 127 -8.34 7.18 -1.27
C ASN A 127 -7.91 6.98 0.19
N THR A 128 -7.35 5.81 0.51
CA THR A 128 -6.87 5.52 1.87
C THR A 128 -5.70 6.42 2.24
N LEU A 129 -4.71 6.55 1.35
CA LEU A 129 -3.53 7.41 1.56
C LEU A 129 -3.90 8.89 1.66
N GLN A 130 -4.85 9.36 0.84
CA GLN A 130 -5.39 10.71 0.97
C GLN A 130 -5.99 10.94 2.36
N SER A 131 -6.82 10.01 2.84
CA SER A 131 -7.44 10.15 4.15
C SER A 131 -6.43 10.11 5.30
N VAL A 132 -5.34 9.35 5.17
CA VAL A 132 -4.23 9.38 6.13
C VAL A 132 -3.50 10.73 6.09
N ALA A 133 -3.24 11.28 4.91
CA ALA A 133 -2.62 12.60 4.77
C ALA A 133 -3.48 13.73 5.40
N GLU A 134 -4.80 13.67 5.22
CA GLU A 134 -5.75 14.58 5.87
C GLU A 134 -5.67 14.48 7.40
N GLN A 135 -5.62 13.27 7.94
CA GLN A 135 -5.49 13.04 9.39
C GLN A 135 -4.17 13.58 9.94
N PHE A 136 -3.05 13.45 9.22
CA PHE A 136 -1.79 14.09 9.61
C PHE A 136 -1.91 15.61 9.69
N TYR A 137 -2.65 16.22 8.77
CA TYR A 137 -2.84 17.66 8.76
C TYR A 137 -3.62 18.13 10.00
N GLU A 138 -4.69 17.42 10.35
CA GLU A 138 -5.49 17.70 11.56
C GLU A 138 -4.68 17.54 12.85
N MET A 139 -3.80 16.54 12.94
CA MET A 139 -2.97 16.30 14.13
C MET A 139 -1.89 17.38 14.36
N ARG A 140 -1.60 18.20 13.34
CA ARG A 140 -0.61 19.29 13.40
C ARG A 140 -1.23 20.66 13.68
N SER A 141 -2.54 20.82 13.49
CA SER A 141 -3.29 22.06 13.80
C SER A 141 -3.66 22.17 15.27
#